data_AF-A0A2K6PQ50-F1
#
_entry.id   AF-A0A2K6PQ50-F1
#
_cell.length_a   1.000
_cell.length_b   1.000
_cell.length_c   1.000
_cell.angle_alpha   90.00
_cell.angle_beta   90.00
_cell.angle_gamma   90.00
#
_symmetry.space_group_name_H-M   'P 1'
#
loop_
_entity.id
_entity.type
_entity.pdbx_description
1 polymer ?
#
loop_
_entity_poly.entity_id
_entity_poly.type
_entity_poly.pdbx_seq_one_letter_code
_entity_poly.pdbx_strand_id
1 'polypeptide(L)'
;MASHSGPTTSVLFLLCCLGGWLTSHTLPVHFLRPSDIQKIVEELQSLSKMLLKDVEEDKGVLVSQNYTLPCLTPDAQPPNIIHSPAIRAYLKTIRQLDNKSVIDEIIEHLDKLIFQDAPETNISVPTDTHECKRFILTISQQFSECMDLALKSLTSGAQQATT
;
A
#
# COMPACT_ATOMS: atom_id res chain seq x y z
N MET A 1 45.76 19.46 71.01
CA MET A 1 45.42 18.02 71.00
C MET A 1 44.03 17.87 70.41
N ALA A 2 43.92 17.28 69.23
CA ALA A 2 42.75 16.55 68.73
C ALA A 2 43.09 16.10 67.30
N SER A 3 43.56 14.86 67.18
CA SER A 3 43.82 14.17 65.93
C SER A 3 42.63 13.27 65.63
N HIS A 4 42.06 13.33 64.42
CA HIS A 4 41.32 12.20 63.85
C HIS A 4 41.64 12.11 62.34
N SER A 5 42.53 11.18 62.02
CA SER A 5 42.65 10.56 60.70
C SER A 5 41.77 9.31 60.68
N GLY A 6 40.99 9.15 59.61
CA GLY A 6 40.22 7.95 59.30
C GLY A 6 40.05 7.84 57.78
N PRO A 7 40.43 6.71 57.15
CA PRO A 7 40.48 6.54 55.70
C PRO A 7 39.22 5.86 55.17
N THR A 8 38.74 6.25 53.99
CA THR A 8 37.86 5.40 53.18
C THR A 8 37.99 5.72 51.70
N THR A 9 38.54 4.74 51.00
CA THR A 9 38.47 4.52 49.56
C THR A 9 37.07 4.75 49.00
N SER A 10 36.97 5.50 47.90
CA SER A 10 35.84 5.36 46.96
C SER A 10 36.33 5.67 45.55
N VAL A 11 36.88 4.65 44.89
CA VAL A 11 37.04 4.63 43.43
C VAL A 11 35.68 4.22 42.88
N LEU A 12 34.87 5.20 42.47
CA LEU A 12 33.59 4.93 41.82
C LEU A 12 33.63 5.37 40.36
N PHE A 13 33.74 4.33 39.53
CA PHE A 13 33.04 4.13 38.26
C PHE A 13 33.36 5.08 37.09
N LEU A 14 34.35 4.64 36.32
CA LEU A 14 34.42 4.76 34.86
C LEU A 14 33.17 4.13 34.21
N LEU A 15 32.09 4.89 34.08
CA LEU A 15 31.04 4.63 33.10
C LEU A 15 30.63 5.98 32.50
N CYS A 16 31.54 6.56 31.71
CA CYS A 16 31.16 7.55 30.71
C CYS A 16 30.36 6.79 29.66
N CYS A 17 29.06 6.67 29.94
CA CYS A 17 28.07 6.04 29.10
C CYS A 17 28.33 6.44 27.65
N LEU A 18 28.63 5.45 26.82
CA LEU A 18 28.44 5.49 25.39
C LEU A 18 27.10 6.20 25.17
N GLY A 19 27.16 7.45 24.73
CA GLY A 19 26.00 8.22 24.35
C GLY A 19 25.37 7.46 23.20
N GLY A 20 24.39 6.64 23.52
CA GLY A 20 23.60 5.93 22.54
C GLY A 20 23.06 7.00 21.59
N TRP A 21 23.57 7.01 20.38
CA TRP A 21 22.90 7.65 19.26
C TRP A 21 21.64 6.84 19.01
N LEU A 22 20.63 7.05 19.86
CA LEU A 22 19.25 6.82 19.50
C LEU A 22 18.87 7.99 18.59
N THR A 23 19.39 7.97 17.36
CA THR A 23 18.76 8.70 16.27
C THR A 23 17.41 8.03 16.06
N SER A 24 16.41 8.52 16.80
CA SER A 24 15.02 8.27 16.50
C SER A 24 14.74 8.90 15.15
N HIS A 25 14.99 8.15 14.09
CA HIS A 25 14.35 8.40 12.81
C HIS A 25 12.88 8.02 12.99
N THR A 26 12.12 8.88 13.67
CA THR A 26 10.70 8.96 13.39
C THR A 26 10.62 9.49 11.97
N LEU A 27 10.66 8.58 10.99
CA LEU A 27 10.20 8.86 9.64
C LEU A 27 8.87 9.60 9.79
N PRO A 28 8.65 10.73 9.10
CA PRO A 28 7.33 11.35 9.11
C PRO A 28 6.36 10.31 8.56
N VAL A 29 5.61 9.68 9.46
CA VAL A 29 4.48 8.84 9.07
C VAL A 29 3.50 9.83 8.45
N HIS A 30 3.41 9.80 7.13
CA HIS A 30 2.49 10.64 6.37
C HIS A 30 1.08 10.20 6.75
N PHE A 31 0.50 10.80 7.79
CA PHE A 31 -0.87 10.52 8.18
C PHE A 31 -1.81 11.24 7.21
N LEU A 32 -2.28 10.52 6.20
CA LEU A 32 -3.38 10.99 5.37
C LEU A 32 -4.66 11.10 6.22
N ARG A 33 -5.42 12.17 6.01
CA ARG A 33 -6.73 12.28 6.68
C ARG A 33 -7.70 11.28 6.03
N PRO A 34 -8.68 10.74 6.78
CA PRO A 34 -9.70 9.86 6.23
C PRO A 34 -10.40 10.42 4.98
N SER A 35 -10.66 11.73 4.96
CA SER A 35 -11.23 12.42 3.79
C SER A 35 -10.34 12.39 2.56
N ASP A 36 -9.02 12.42 2.74
CA ASP A 36 -8.06 12.42 1.64
C ASP A 36 -7.93 11.00 1.08
N ILE A 37 -7.94 9.99 1.95
CA ILE A 37 -7.99 8.57 1.54
C ILE A 37 -9.25 8.30 0.73
N GLN A 38 -10.40 8.76 1.20
CA GLN A 38 -11.66 8.59 0.47
C GLN A 38 -11.59 9.19 -0.94
N LYS A 39 -11.09 10.43 -1.07
CA LYS A 39 -10.92 11.07 -2.39
C LYS A 39 -9.99 10.28 -3.30
N ILE A 40 -8.86 9.80 -2.78
CA ILE A 40 -7.94 8.97 -3.56
C ILE A 40 -8.63 7.69 -4.03
N VAL A 41 -9.45 7.05 -3.18
CA VAL A 41 -10.20 5.84 -3.57
C VAL A 41 -11.29 6.14 -4.60
N GLU A 42 -11.96 7.29 -4.52
CA GLU A 42 -12.91 7.75 -5.54
C GLU A 42 -12.23 7.98 -6.90
N GLU A 43 -11.05 8.60 -6.90
CA GLU A 43 -10.22 8.77 -8.10
C GLU A 43 -9.78 7.42 -8.68
N LEU A 44 -9.28 6.51 -7.83
CA LEU A 44 -8.90 5.16 -8.23
C LEU A 44 -10.08 4.37 -8.81
N GLN A 45 -11.28 4.51 -8.25
CA GLN A 45 -12.51 3.89 -8.76
C GLN A 45 -12.88 4.40 -10.16
N SER A 46 -12.72 5.71 -10.40
CA SER A 46 -12.97 6.30 -11.71
C SER A 46 -11.97 5.77 -12.75
N LEU A 47 -10.68 5.81 -12.41
CA LEU A 47 -9.60 5.35 -13.27
C LEU A 47 -9.67 3.84 -13.54
N SER A 48 -10.05 3.03 -12.54
CA SER A 48 -10.20 1.58 -12.71
C SER A 48 -11.29 1.23 -13.72
N LYS A 49 -12.40 1.96 -13.71
CA LYS A 49 -13.50 1.79 -14.67
C LYS A 49 -13.10 2.23 -16.08
N MET A 50 -12.31 3.29 -16.18
CA MET A 50 -11.75 3.73 -17.46
C MET A 50 -10.81 2.68 -18.04
N LEU A 51 -9.89 2.15 -17.22
CA LEU A 51 -8.97 1.08 -17.63
C LEU A 51 -9.73 -0.18 -18.05
N LEU A 52 -10.70 -0.64 -17.25
CA LEU A 52 -11.50 -1.83 -17.58
C LEU A 52 -12.21 -1.67 -18.92
N LYS A 53 -12.86 -0.51 -19.14
CA LYS A 53 -13.57 -0.24 -20.39
C LYS A 53 -12.65 -0.32 -21.60
N ASP A 54 -11.45 0.27 -21.51
CA ASP A 54 -10.46 0.24 -22.59
C ASP A 54 -9.98 -1.20 -22.90
N VAL A 55 -9.83 -2.03 -21.87
CA VAL A 55 -9.41 -3.43 -22.02
C VAL A 55 -10.54 -4.34 -22.54
N GLU A 56 -11.80 -4.05 -22.20
CA GLU A 56 -12.98 -4.80 -22.67
C GLU A 56 -13.29 -4.61 -24.16
N GLU A 57 -12.75 -3.58 -24.81
CA GLU A 57 -12.96 -3.34 -26.24
C GLU A 57 -12.34 -4.46 -27.12
N ASP A 58 -11.41 -5.25 -26.57
CA ASP A 58 -10.80 -6.40 -27.23
C ASP A 58 -11.73 -7.64 -27.21
N LYS A 59 -12.61 -7.73 -28.21
CA LYS A 59 -13.60 -8.81 -28.34
C LYS A 59 -12.93 -10.19 -28.44
N GLY A 60 -13.29 -11.09 -27.52
CA GLY A 60 -12.95 -12.53 -27.61
C GLY A 60 -12.10 -13.08 -26.48
N VAL A 61 -11.69 -12.25 -25.51
CA VAL A 61 -10.95 -12.68 -24.32
C VAL A 61 -11.93 -12.83 -23.15
N LEU A 62 -11.85 -13.96 -22.45
CA LEU A 62 -12.64 -14.22 -21.25
C LEU A 62 -11.78 -14.10 -19.99
N VAL A 63 -12.41 -13.66 -18.90
CA VAL A 63 -11.85 -13.60 -17.56
C VAL A 63 -11.35 -14.98 -17.12
N SER A 64 -10.20 -15.00 -16.45
CA SER A 64 -9.59 -16.22 -15.92
C SER A 64 -9.76 -16.32 -14.41
N GLN A 65 -9.92 -17.54 -13.90
CA GLN A 65 -9.81 -17.81 -12.47
C GLN A 65 -8.36 -18.04 -12.01
N ASN A 66 -7.42 -18.14 -12.95
CA ASN A 66 -6.01 -18.42 -12.65
C ASN A 66 -5.25 -17.21 -12.12
N TYR A 67 -5.83 -16.00 -12.23
CA TYR A 67 -5.23 -14.76 -11.76
C TYR A 67 -6.09 -14.19 -10.63
N THR A 68 -5.43 -13.80 -9.54
CA THR A 68 -6.10 -13.25 -8.37
C THR A 68 -5.34 -12.04 -7.87
N LEU A 69 -6.03 -10.90 -7.80
CA LEU A 69 -5.53 -9.65 -7.27
C LEU A 69 -5.80 -9.57 -5.76
N PRO A 70 -4.77 -9.57 -4.90
CA PRO A 70 -4.95 -9.29 -3.48
C PRO A 70 -5.33 -7.83 -3.32
N CYS A 71 -6.60 -7.57 -3.01
CA CYS A 71 -7.12 -6.22 -3.12
C CYS A 71 -7.42 -5.53 -1.79
N LEU A 72 -8.02 -6.25 -0.83
CA LEU A 72 -8.25 -5.74 0.52
C LEU A 72 -7.25 -6.38 1.49
N THR A 73 -6.80 -5.61 2.47
CA THR A 73 -5.95 -6.15 3.53
C THR A 73 -6.83 -6.93 4.52
N PRO A 74 -6.47 -8.17 4.90
CA PRO A 74 -7.17 -8.89 5.96
C PRO A 74 -7.18 -8.07 7.26
N ASP A 75 -8.31 -8.05 7.95
CA ASP A 75 -8.49 -7.34 9.23
C ASP A 75 -8.18 -5.84 9.19
N ALA A 76 -8.32 -5.21 8.02
CA ALA A 76 -8.00 -3.81 7.84
C ALA A 76 -8.86 -2.86 8.69
N GLN A 77 -8.18 -1.89 9.32
CA GLN A 77 -8.77 -0.64 9.78
C GLN A 77 -8.33 0.50 8.85
N PRO A 78 -9.15 1.56 8.66
CA PRO A 78 -8.67 2.78 8.02
C PRO A 78 -7.33 3.23 8.64
N PRO A 79 -6.31 3.57 7.84
CA PRO A 79 -6.33 3.82 6.39
C PRO A 79 -6.01 2.60 5.51
N ASN A 80 -5.67 1.44 6.09
CA ASN A 80 -5.06 0.29 5.40
C ASN A 80 -6.08 -0.69 4.80
N ILE A 81 -7.20 -0.19 4.28
CA ILE A 81 -8.28 -1.01 3.71
C ILE A 81 -7.83 -1.71 2.42
N ILE A 82 -7.10 -0.97 1.59
CA ILE A 82 -6.63 -1.44 0.29
C ILE A 82 -5.21 -1.98 0.43
N HIS A 83 -4.94 -3.12 -0.18
CA HIS A 83 -3.61 -3.71 -0.24
C HIS A 83 -2.77 -3.06 -1.36
N SER A 84 -2.60 -1.74 -1.29
CA SER A 84 -2.00 -0.89 -2.33
C SER A 84 -0.66 -1.39 -2.89
N PRO A 85 0.27 -1.94 -2.09
CA PRO A 85 1.52 -2.49 -2.62
C PRO A 85 1.32 -3.66 -3.60
N ALA A 86 0.34 -4.53 -3.35
CA ALA A 86 0.07 -5.67 -4.22
C ALA A 86 -0.55 -5.19 -5.53
N ILE A 87 -1.56 -4.31 -5.45
CA ILE A 87 -2.21 -3.74 -6.63
C ILE A 87 -1.20 -3.03 -7.52
N ARG A 88 -0.32 -2.23 -6.91
CA ARG A 88 0.76 -1.54 -7.61
C ARG A 88 1.70 -2.50 -8.33
N ALA A 89 2.09 -3.63 -7.72
CA ALA A 89 2.93 -4.63 -8.36
C ALA A 89 2.27 -5.24 -9.62
N TYR A 90 0.97 -5.55 -9.53
CA TYR A 90 0.20 -6.02 -10.67
C TYR A 90 0.09 -4.96 -11.78
N LEU A 91 -0.19 -3.71 -11.44
CA LEU A 91 -0.29 -2.63 -12.43
C LEU A 91 1.04 -2.29 -13.09
N LYS A 92 2.15 -2.35 -12.35
CA LYS A 92 3.50 -2.26 -12.94
C LYS A 92 3.75 -3.38 -13.95
N THR A 93 3.28 -4.58 -13.64
CA THR A 93 3.37 -5.73 -14.55
C THR A 93 2.53 -5.50 -15.80
N ILE A 94 1.28 -5.02 -15.65
CA ILE A 94 0.42 -4.67 -16.78
C ILE A 94 1.06 -3.58 -17.63
N ARG A 95 1.62 -2.53 -17.03
CA ARG A 95 2.30 -1.45 -17.77
C ARG A 95 3.43 -1.96 -18.68
N GLN A 96 4.14 -3.01 -18.26
CA GLN A 96 5.18 -3.64 -19.09
C GLN A 96 4.61 -4.38 -20.29
N LEU A 97 3.38 -4.90 -20.19
CA LEU A 97 2.69 -5.64 -21.25
C LEU A 97 1.88 -4.71 -22.17
N ASP A 98 1.27 -3.67 -21.60
CA ASP A 98 0.40 -2.72 -22.28
C ASP A 98 0.58 -1.33 -21.63
N ASN A 99 1.32 -0.47 -22.32
CA ASN A 99 1.71 0.83 -21.79
C ASN A 99 0.62 1.87 -22.03
N LYS A 100 -0.25 2.06 -21.04
CA LYS A 100 -1.31 3.08 -21.04
C LYS A 100 -1.05 4.13 -19.97
N SER A 101 -1.25 5.41 -20.29
CA SER A 101 -1.05 6.52 -19.34
C SER A 101 -1.94 6.42 -18.10
N VAL A 102 -3.16 5.89 -18.25
CA VAL A 102 -4.08 5.66 -17.13
C VAL A 102 -3.47 4.75 -16.05
N ILE A 103 -2.59 3.82 -16.44
CA ILE A 103 -1.92 2.92 -15.48
C ILE A 103 -0.90 3.70 -14.65
N ASP A 104 -0.17 4.65 -15.25
CA ASP A 104 0.77 5.49 -14.52
C ASP A 104 0.03 6.40 -13.52
N GLU A 105 -1.11 6.98 -13.91
CA GLU A 105 -1.97 7.75 -13.01
C GLU A 105 -2.46 6.89 -11.83
N ILE A 106 -2.96 5.68 -12.10
CA ILE A 106 -3.38 4.75 -11.04
C ILE A 106 -2.22 4.43 -10.09
N ILE A 107 -1.02 4.17 -10.62
CA ILE A 107 0.18 3.89 -9.80
C ILE A 107 0.50 5.09 -8.91
N GLU A 108 0.42 6.33 -9.41
CA GLU A 108 0.65 7.53 -8.61
C GLU A 108 -0.35 7.66 -7.46
N HIS A 109 -1.63 7.39 -7.70
CA HIS A 109 -2.64 7.40 -6.64
C HIS A 109 -2.43 6.28 -5.61
N LEU A 110 -1.97 5.10 -6.04
CA LEU A 110 -1.62 4.01 -5.12
C LEU A 110 -0.38 4.35 -4.28
N ASP A 111 0.62 5.02 -4.84
CA ASP A 111 1.83 5.46 -4.12
C ASP A 111 1.47 6.40 -2.96
N LYS A 112 0.43 7.23 -3.12
CA LYS A 112 -0.08 8.09 -2.04
C LYS A 112 -0.64 7.28 -0.86
N LEU A 113 -1.14 6.07 -1.10
CA LEU A 113 -1.71 5.18 -0.08
C LEU A 113 -0.71 4.22 0.57
N ILE A 114 0.56 4.22 0.15
CA ILE A 114 1.59 3.33 0.70
C ILE A 114 2.31 4.03 1.85
N PHE A 115 2.07 3.55 3.07
CA PHE A 115 2.62 4.14 4.30
C PHE A 115 3.94 3.53 4.76
N GLN A 116 4.33 2.39 4.20
CA GLN A 116 5.58 1.66 4.51
C GLN A 116 6.16 1.07 3.24
N ASP A 117 7.49 0.98 3.18
CA ASP A 117 8.20 0.21 2.15
C ASP A 117 7.85 -1.28 2.31
N ALA A 118 6.79 -1.70 1.64
CA ALA A 118 6.43 -3.10 1.53
C ALA A 118 7.27 -3.75 0.43
N PRO A 119 7.79 -4.98 0.64
CA PRO A 119 8.49 -5.70 -0.41
C PRO A 119 7.55 -5.88 -1.61
N GLU A 120 8.04 -5.60 -2.81
CA GLU A 120 7.25 -5.79 -4.03
C GLU A 120 6.99 -7.28 -4.26
N THR A 121 5.73 -7.63 -4.46
CA THR A 121 5.34 -9.00 -4.83
C THR A 121 5.82 -9.29 -6.25
N ASN A 122 6.60 -10.35 -6.42
CA ASN A 122 6.96 -10.84 -7.75
C ASN A 122 5.74 -11.49 -8.40
N ILE A 123 5.26 -10.90 -9.50
CA ILE A 123 4.14 -11.43 -10.27
C ILE A 123 4.69 -12.28 -11.41
N SER A 124 4.18 -13.51 -11.55
CA SER A 124 4.50 -14.34 -12.70
C SER A 124 3.82 -13.78 -13.94
N VAL A 125 4.61 -13.26 -14.87
CA VAL A 125 4.11 -12.66 -16.11
C VAL A 125 3.85 -13.75 -17.16
N PRO A 126 2.65 -13.81 -17.76
CA PRO A 126 2.41 -14.71 -18.90
C PRO A 126 3.28 -14.33 -20.09
N THR A 127 3.72 -15.31 -20.88
CA THR A 127 4.51 -15.08 -22.10
C THR A 127 3.69 -15.20 -23.38
N ASP A 128 2.58 -15.95 -23.32
CA ASP A 128 1.67 -16.10 -24.45
C ASP A 128 0.80 -14.85 -24.61
N THR A 129 0.63 -14.35 -25.83
CA THR A 129 -0.10 -13.11 -26.10
C THR A 129 -1.56 -13.19 -25.67
N HIS A 130 -2.22 -14.33 -25.88
CA HIS A 130 -3.62 -14.50 -25.49
C HIS A 130 -3.74 -14.56 -23.96
N GLU A 131 -2.82 -15.25 -23.27
CA GLU A 131 -2.75 -15.23 -21.81
C GLU A 131 -2.39 -13.85 -21.24
N CYS A 132 -1.57 -13.04 -21.92
CA CYS A 132 -1.31 -11.66 -21.52
C CYS A 132 -2.60 -10.83 -21.54
N LYS A 133 -3.36 -10.89 -22.64
CA LYS A 133 -4.65 -10.18 -22.75
C LYS A 133 -5.62 -10.63 -21.65
N ARG A 134 -5.71 -11.93 -21.42
CA ARG A 134 -6.54 -12.53 -20.36
C ARG A 134 -6.11 -12.07 -18.97
N PHE A 135 -4.82 -11.99 -18.71
CA PHE A 135 -4.26 -11.47 -17.47
C PHE A 135 -4.65 -10.00 -17.26
N ILE A 136 -4.44 -9.15 -18.26
CA ILE A 136 -4.76 -7.71 -18.19
C ILE A 136 -6.26 -7.51 -17.93
N LEU A 137 -7.14 -8.20 -18.68
CA LEU A 137 -8.59 -8.14 -18.49
C LEU A 137 -8.99 -8.58 -17.07
N THR A 138 -8.49 -9.74 -16.63
CA THR A 138 -8.86 -10.31 -15.33
C THR A 138 -8.46 -9.38 -14.18
N ILE A 139 -7.24 -8.87 -14.21
CA ILE A 139 -6.75 -7.98 -13.15
C ILE A 139 -7.47 -6.62 -13.19
N SER A 140 -7.72 -6.06 -14.37
CA SER A 140 -8.44 -4.79 -14.52
C SER A 140 -9.87 -4.88 -13.98
N GLN A 141 -10.54 -6.01 -14.22
CA GLN A 141 -11.87 -6.26 -13.69
C GLN A 141 -11.87 -6.38 -12.16
N GLN A 142 -11.02 -7.24 -11.61
CA GLN A 142 -10.92 -7.42 -10.16
C GLN A 142 -10.53 -6.12 -9.45
N PHE A 143 -9.66 -5.32 -10.07
CA PHE A 143 -9.29 -4.01 -9.55
C PHE A 143 -10.50 -3.07 -9.49
N SER A 144 -11.30 -3.00 -10.55
CA SER A 144 -12.51 -2.17 -10.57
C SER A 144 -13.53 -2.59 -9.51
N GLU A 145 -13.83 -3.89 -9.43
CA GLU A 145 -14.75 -4.44 -8.42
C GLU A 145 -14.26 -4.13 -6.99
N CYS A 146 -12.95 -4.21 -6.78
CA CYS A 146 -12.38 -3.90 -5.50
C CYS A 146 -12.47 -2.43 -5.10
N MET A 147 -12.28 -1.50 -6.03
CA MET A 147 -12.43 -0.06 -5.71
C MET A 147 -13.87 0.26 -5.32
N ASP A 148 -14.86 -0.39 -5.95
CA ASP A 148 -16.26 -0.30 -5.52
C ASP A 148 -16.46 -0.81 -4.07
N LEU A 149 -15.84 -1.94 -3.70
CA LEU A 149 -15.89 -2.50 -2.34
C LEU A 149 -15.15 -1.63 -1.31
N ALA A 150 -14.00 -1.08 -1.67
CA ALA A 150 -13.20 -0.23 -0.81
C ALA A 150 -13.94 1.07 -0.47
N LEU A 151 -14.55 1.72 -1.48
CA LEU A 151 -15.35 2.92 -1.28
C LEU A 151 -16.58 2.65 -0.40
N LYS A 152 -17.26 1.51 -0.61
CA LYS A 152 -18.38 1.08 0.25
C LYS A 152 -17.95 0.87 1.69
N SER A 153 -16.77 0.30 1.91
CA SER A 153 -16.21 0.08 3.26
C SER A 153 -15.88 1.39 3.96
N LEU A 154 -15.30 2.36 3.24
CA LEU A 154 -15.00 3.69 3.79
C LEU A 154 -16.26 4.48 4.17
N THR A 155 -17.30 4.42 3.34
CA THR A 155 -18.55 5.16 3.57
C THR A 155 -19.40 4.56 4.69
N SER A 156 -19.40 3.24 4.85
CA SER A 156 -20.12 2.57 5.95
C SER A 156 -19.45 2.75 7.32
N GLY A 157 -18.11 2.78 7.37
CA GLY A 157 -17.37 3.10 8.60
C GLY A 157 -17.61 4.52 9.11
N ALA A 158 -17.80 5.49 8.20
CA ALA A 158 -18.12 6.88 8.57
C ALA A 158 -19.48 7.00 9.29
N GLN A 159 -20.45 6.13 8.98
CA GLN A 159 -21.78 6.17 9.59
C GLN A 159 -21.78 5.65 11.04
N GLN A 160 -20.89 4.73 11.40
CA GLN A 160 -20.81 4.15 12.75
C GLN A 160 -20.07 5.03 13.76
N ALA A 161 -19.21 5.95 13.31
CA ALA A 161 -18.46 6.86 14.19
C ALA A 161 -19.28 8.09 14.69
N THR A 162 -20.53 8.22 14.26
CA THR A 162 -21.38 9.40 14.54
C THR A 162 -22.55 9.11 15.49
N THR A 163 -22.59 7.93 16.10
CA THR A 163 -23.64 7.49 17.05
C THR A 163 -23.11 7.28 18.46
#